data_AF-A0A4R4XN84-F1
#
_entry.id   AF-A0A4R4XN84-F1
#
_cell.length_a   1.000
_cell.length_b   1.000
_cell.length_c   1.000
_cell.angle_alpha   90.00
_cell.angle_beta   90.00
_cell.angle_gamma   90.00
#
_symmetry.space_group_name_H-M   'P 1'
#
loop_
_entity.id
_entity.type
_entity.pdbx_description
1 polymer ?
#
loop_
_entity_poly.entity_id
_entity_poly.type
_entity_poly.pdbx_seq_one_letter_code
_entity_poly.pdbx_strand_id
1 'polypeptide(L)'
;MGVLALVGIGAFFVLESDDDDPSRTSSFPSYTPPSSTIDSPEPRPTESSGGGSDPASILGPTIRTAKGNTFTRAGTRTASCTSRANTKLRSALSTYPCIGVMHSAVYANPSRNIITSVSIAKFSSPSAASSISRVTSSKGWPLLLTPSDASGLPQPRANPAYWTRSWPQGSSVVYAQSYWSSGAQTGGRTGSVFTTAGELGVEVKNTLVWTD
;
A
#
# COMPACT_ATOMS: atom_id res chain seq x y z
N MET A 1 47.19 -25.87 -23.57
CA MET A 1 47.30 -25.03 -22.36
C MET A 1 45.90 -24.88 -21.80
N GLY A 2 45.50 -25.20 -20.56
CA GLY A 2 46.11 -25.61 -19.29
C GLY A 2 44.96 -25.56 -18.27
N VAL A 3 44.99 -26.41 -17.25
CA VAL A 3 43.84 -26.89 -16.44
C VAL A 3 43.67 -26.13 -15.10
N LEU A 4 42.48 -26.25 -14.48
CA LEU A 4 42.13 -26.13 -13.03
C LEU A 4 42.21 -24.73 -12.39
N ALA A 5 41.21 -24.16 -11.70
CA ALA A 5 40.23 -24.58 -10.68
C ALA A 5 40.62 -24.12 -9.25
N LEU A 6 39.73 -23.29 -8.67
CA LEU A 6 39.39 -23.11 -7.26
C LEU A 6 40.47 -22.73 -6.23
N VAL A 7 39.97 -22.41 -5.03
CA VAL A 7 40.63 -22.05 -3.76
C VAL A 7 40.73 -20.52 -3.56
N GLY A 8 40.22 -19.93 -2.47
CA GLY A 8 39.64 -20.49 -1.27
C GLY A 8 39.34 -19.37 -0.25
N ILE A 9 38.52 -19.76 0.72
CA ILE A 9 37.97 -19.05 1.88
C ILE A 9 39.05 -18.56 2.85
N GLY A 10 38.72 -17.53 3.65
CA GLY A 10 39.37 -17.32 4.94
C GLY A 10 38.86 -16.10 5.70
N ALA A 11 37.74 -16.21 6.42
CA ALA A 11 37.42 -15.30 7.52
C ALA A 11 38.01 -15.90 8.80
N PHE A 12 38.97 -15.20 9.39
CA PHE A 12 39.66 -15.62 10.61
C PHE A 12 38.76 -15.38 11.83
N PHE A 13 38.46 -16.45 12.55
CA PHE A 13 38.08 -16.38 13.96
C PHE A 13 39.38 -16.46 14.77
N VAL A 14 39.66 -15.44 15.56
CA VAL A 14 40.67 -15.51 16.62
C VAL A 14 39.93 -15.78 17.92
N LEU A 15 39.97 -17.04 18.34
CA LEU A 15 39.78 -17.45 19.72
C LEU A 15 41.18 -17.74 20.25
N GLU A 16 41.61 -17.01 21.27
CA GLU A 16 42.79 -17.34 22.06
C GLU A 16 42.31 -17.55 23.51
N SER A 17 42.72 -18.68 24.09
CA SER A 17 42.45 -19.12 25.45
C SER A 17 43.75 -19.57 26.12
N ASP A 18 43.79 -19.38 27.45
CA ASP A 18 44.68 -19.97 28.49
C ASP A 18 46.11 -19.41 28.61
N ASP A 19 46.73 -19.21 29.79
CA ASP A 19 46.38 -19.23 31.23
C ASP A 19 47.58 -18.61 32.02
N ASP A 20 47.49 -18.51 33.36
CA ASP A 20 48.53 -18.21 34.41
C ASP A 20 48.60 -16.80 35.10
N ASP A 21 47.74 -16.62 36.13
CA ASP A 21 47.94 -16.20 37.56
C ASP A 21 48.86 -15.02 38.01
N PRO A 22 48.83 -14.58 39.30
CA PRO A 22 47.77 -13.97 40.13
C PRO A 22 48.05 -12.49 40.43
N SER A 23 47.10 -11.83 41.12
CA SER A 23 47.21 -10.52 41.79
C SER A 23 46.95 -9.27 40.93
N ARG A 24 45.67 -8.86 40.90
CA ARG A 24 45.25 -7.45 40.99
C ARG A 24 43.73 -7.39 41.20
N THR A 25 43.36 -6.95 42.40
CA THR A 25 42.17 -6.16 42.75
C THR A 25 41.01 -6.20 41.75
N SER A 26 39.97 -7.00 42.04
CA SER A 26 38.69 -6.93 41.34
C SER A 26 38.02 -5.57 41.57
N SER A 27 38.36 -4.59 40.72
CA SER A 27 37.56 -3.39 40.54
C SER A 27 36.43 -3.73 39.58
N PHE A 28 35.24 -3.99 40.11
CA PHE A 28 34.04 -4.05 39.28
C PHE A 28 33.86 -2.69 38.60
N PRO A 29 33.81 -2.60 37.26
CA PRO A 29 33.27 -1.40 36.64
C PRO A 29 31.79 -1.32 37.03
N SER A 30 31.43 -0.27 37.76
CA SER A 30 30.05 0.06 38.04
C SER A 30 29.38 0.41 36.71
N TYR A 31 28.63 -0.54 36.16
CA TYR A 31 27.82 -0.29 34.97
C TYR A 31 26.70 0.66 35.36
N THR A 32 26.89 1.94 35.05
CA THR A 32 25.80 2.91 35.06
C THR A 32 25.12 2.77 33.71
N PRO A 33 23.89 2.22 33.62
CA PRO A 33 23.20 2.17 32.35
C PRO A 33 22.97 3.62 31.87
N PRO A 34 23.26 3.95 30.60
CA PRO A 34 22.83 5.21 30.05
C PRO A 34 21.29 5.21 29.99
N SER A 35 20.65 6.00 30.86
CA SER A 35 19.28 6.45 30.68
C SER A 35 19.22 7.27 29.40
N SER A 36 18.92 6.59 28.30
CA SER A 36 18.51 7.20 27.05
C SER A 36 17.08 6.78 26.80
N THR A 37 16.16 7.63 27.24
CA THR A 37 14.77 7.62 26.81
C THR A 37 14.77 7.95 25.31
N ILE A 38 14.92 6.92 24.48
CA ILE A 38 14.58 7.01 23.07
C ILE A 38 13.10 6.66 22.99
N ASP A 39 12.26 7.68 23.14
CA ASP A 39 10.90 7.66 22.62
C ASP A 39 11.00 7.54 21.09
N SER A 40 11.11 6.30 20.61
CA SER A 40 10.72 5.96 19.25
C SER A 40 9.21 5.87 19.28
N PRO A 41 8.44 6.81 18.70
CA PRO A 41 7.01 6.60 18.57
C PRO A 41 6.83 5.40 17.64
N GLU A 42 6.43 4.28 18.23
CA GLU A 42 5.79 3.19 17.50
C GLU A 42 4.69 3.82 16.63
N PRO A 43 4.57 3.48 15.33
CA PRO A 43 3.56 4.07 14.47
C PRO A 43 2.17 3.66 14.97
N ARG A 44 1.61 4.45 15.88
CA ARG A 44 0.25 4.32 16.37
C ARG A 44 -0.69 4.79 15.26
N PRO A 45 -1.64 3.97 14.80
CA PRO A 45 -2.68 4.42 13.90
C PRO A 45 -3.41 5.60 14.53
N THR A 46 -3.72 6.62 13.73
CA THR A 46 -4.68 7.64 14.15
C THR A 46 -6.01 6.93 14.38
N GLU A 47 -6.51 6.97 15.62
CA GLU A 47 -7.80 6.41 15.99
C GLU A 47 -8.90 7.08 15.14
N SER A 48 -9.38 6.36 14.13
CA SER A 48 -10.66 6.64 13.52
C SER A 48 -11.69 5.92 14.37
N SER A 49 -12.46 6.67 15.14
CA SER A 49 -13.55 6.15 15.98
C SER A 49 -14.60 5.46 15.08
N GLY A 50 -14.56 4.13 15.05
CA GLY A 50 -15.47 3.29 14.29
C GLY A 50 -15.09 1.82 14.39
N GLY A 51 -15.57 1.15 15.44
CA GLY A 51 -15.32 -0.28 15.67
C GLY A 51 -15.77 -1.19 14.52
N GLY A 52 -15.07 -2.33 14.37
CA GLY A 52 -15.43 -3.48 13.53
C GLY A 52 -15.89 -3.11 12.12
N SER A 53 -14.95 -2.73 11.26
CA SER A 53 -15.25 -1.72 10.24
C SER A 53 -15.46 -2.31 8.83
N ASP A 54 -16.68 -2.17 8.30
CA ASP A 54 -17.06 -2.33 6.89
C ASP A 54 -15.99 -1.66 5.97
N PRO A 55 -15.54 -2.28 4.85
CA PRO A 55 -14.66 -1.63 3.87
C PRO A 55 -15.08 -0.21 3.46
N ALA A 56 -16.37 0.12 3.53
CA ALA A 56 -16.87 1.48 3.30
C ALA A 56 -16.40 2.51 4.34
N SER A 57 -16.19 2.10 5.59
CA SER A 57 -15.74 2.96 6.69
C SER A 57 -14.28 3.41 6.54
N ILE A 58 -13.44 2.58 5.91
CA ILE A 58 -12.03 2.89 5.59
C ILE A 58 -11.95 4.01 4.54
N LEU A 59 -12.92 4.03 3.61
CA LEU A 59 -13.02 5.05 2.58
C LEU A 59 -13.72 6.31 3.10
N GLY A 60 -13.21 6.87 4.20
CA GLY A 60 -13.75 8.04 4.89
C GLY A 60 -13.68 9.35 4.10
N PRO A 61 -14.25 10.46 4.63
CA PRO A 61 -14.26 11.77 3.99
C PRO A 61 -12.87 12.34 3.71
N THR A 62 -11.90 11.99 4.57
CA THR A 62 -10.49 12.35 4.41
C THR A 62 -9.62 11.17 4.77
N ILE A 63 -8.48 11.04 4.09
CA ILE A 63 -7.43 10.09 4.44
C ILE A 63 -6.14 10.88 4.61
N ARG A 64 -5.59 10.88 5.82
CA ARG A 64 -4.26 11.43 6.09
C ARG A 64 -3.25 10.31 5.97
N THR A 65 -2.26 10.47 5.12
CA THR A 65 -1.24 9.45 4.90
C THR A 65 -0.08 9.65 5.85
N ALA A 66 0.72 8.60 6.06
CA ALA A 66 1.97 8.68 6.81
C ALA A 66 2.97 9.74 6.28
N LYS A 67 2.85 10.16 5.01
CA LYS A 67 3.65 11.25 4.43
C LYS A 67 3.16 12.65 4.80
N GLY A 68 2.07 12.77 5.57
CA GLY A 68 1.49 14.04 5.99
C GLY A 68 0.52 14.66 4.98
N ASN A 69 0.25 14.01 3.85
CA ASN A 69 -0.74 14.50 2.89
C ASN A 69 -2.15 14.13 3.34
N THR A 70 -3.08 15.08 3.21
CA THR A 70 -4.51 14.83 3.42
C THR A 70 -5.22 14.77 2.09
N PHE A 71 -5.78 13.60 1.80
CA PHE A 71 -6.63 13.36 0.65
C PHE A 71 -8.08 13.64 1.01
N THR A 72 -8.79 14.40 0.18
CA THR A 72 -10.20 14.73 0.42
C THR A 72 -11.09 13.99 -0.56
N ARG A 73 -12.12 13.33 -0.04
CA ARG A 73 -13.06 12.55 -0.84
C ARG A 73 -13.90 13.46 -1.72
N ALA A 74 -13.97 13.12 -2.99
CA ALA A 74 -14.69 13.81 -4.05
C ALA A 74 -15.77 12.93 -4.71
N GLY A 75 -16.07 11.77 -4.13
CA GLY A 75 -17.12 10.88 -4.62
C GLY A 75 -16.99 9.50 -4.02
N THR A 76 -18.11 8.77 -4.03
CA THR A 76 -18.16 7.36 -3.65
C THR A 76 -18.95 6.60 -4.71
N ARG A 77 -18.66 5.30 -4.82
CA ARG A 77 -19.43 4.39 -5.65
C ARG A 77 -19.39 3.00 -5.04
N THR A 78 -20.56 2.40 -4.91
CA THR A 78 -20.71 0.99 -4.54
C THR A 78 -21.43 0.29 -5.69
N ALA A 79 -20.86 -0.80 -6.19
CA ALA A 79 -21.42 -1.56 -7.29
C ALA A 79 -20.85 -2.99 -7.31
N SER A 80 -21.47 -3.90 -8.07
CA SER A 80 -20.92 -5.25 -8.23
C SER A 80 -19.53 -5.21 -8.88
N CYS A 81 -18.63 -6.12 -8.50
CA CYS A 81 -17.29 -6.14 -9.07
C CYS A 81 -17.28 -6.37 -10.58
N THR A 82 -18.25 -7.14 -11.10
CA THR A 82 -18.37 -7.42 -12.54
C THR A 82 -18.78 -6.18 -13.34
N SER A 83 -19.68 -5.35 -12.82
CA SER A 83 -20.07 -4.07 -13.46
C SER A 83 -18.95 -3.03 -13.41
N ARG A 84 -18.10 -3.09 -12.36
CA ARG A 84 -16.91 -2.26 -12.23
C ARG A 84 -15.69 -2.82 -12.94
N ALA A 85 -15.73 -4.01 -13.52
CA ALA A 85 -14.56 -4.63 -14.11
C ALA A 85 -14.44 -4.32 -15.61
N ASN A 86 -13.21 -4.00 -16.03
CA ASN A 86 -12.85 -4.08 -17.45
C ASN A 86 -12.89 -5.55 -17.92
N THR A 87 -12.75 -5.79 -19.23
CA THR A 87 -12.87 -7.14 -19.80
C THR A 87 -11.90 -8.16 -19.17
N LYS A 88 -10.65 -7.78 -18.93
CA LYS A 88 -9.63 -8.68 -18.35
C LYS A 88 -9.94 -9.04 -16.90
N LEU A 89 -10.31 -8.07 -16.08
CA LEU A 89 -10.72 -8.32 -14.71
C LEU A 89 -12.02 -9.13 -14.67
N ARG A 90 -12.97 -8.86 -15.57
CA ARG A 90 -14.24 -9.60 -15.64
C ARG A 90 -14.01 -11.08 -15.93
N SER A 91 -13.10 -11.41 -16.84
CA SER A 91 -12.69 -12.80 -17.08
C SER A 91 -12.11 -13.43 -15.82
N ALA A 92 -11.22 -12.76 -15.10
CA ALA A 92 -10.64 -13.29 -13.87
C ALA A 92 -11.68 -13.47 -12.75
N LEU A 93 -12.64 -12.56 -12.64
CA LEU A 93 -13.76 -12.64 -11.69
C LEU A 93 -14.72 -13.79 -11.96
N SER A 94 -14.72 -14.38 -13.17
CA SER A 94 -15.48 -15.60 -13.44
C SER A 94 -14.89 -16.83 -12.73
N THR A 95 -13.57 -16.83 -12.49
CA THR A 95 -12.87 -17.89 -11.77
C THR A 95 -12.81 -17.61 -10.27
N TYR A 96 -12.55 -16.35 -9.90
CA TYR A 96 -12.46 -15.92 -8.50
C TYR A 96 -13.49 -14.79 -8.26
N PRO A 97 -14.77 -15.14 -8.05
CA PRO A 97 -15.80 -14.14 -7.84
C PRO A 97 -15.55 -13.37 -6.56
N CYS A 98 -15.86 -12.07 -6.59
CA CYS A 98 -15.83 -11.27 -5.38
C CYS A 98 -17.04 -11.57 -4.50
N ILE A 99 -16.86 -11.41 -3.19
CA ILE A 99 -17.93 -11.51 -2.20
C ILE A 99 -18.55 -10.13 -2.05
N GLY A 100 -19.86 -10.04 -2.29
CA GLY A 100 -20.63 -8.82 -2.15
C GLY A 100 -20.35 -7.78 -3.24
N VAL A 101 -20.12 -6.54 -2.81
CA VAL A 101 -19.95 -5.38 -3.68
C VAL A 101 -18.54 -4.82 -3.58
N MET A 102 -18.12 -4.10 -4.62
CA MET A 102 -16.90 -3.32 -4.61
C MET A 102 -17.21 -1.92 -4.06
N HIS A 103 -16.53 -1.56 -2.98
CA HIS A 103 -16.61 -0.21 -2.40
C HIS A 103 -15.52 0.65 -3.01
N SER A 104 -15.89 1.84 -3.49
CA SER A 104 -14.94 2.75 -4.11
C SER A 104 -15.15 4.19 -3.67
N ALA A 105 -14.07 4.95 -3.66
CA ALA A 105 -14.09 6.37 -3.40
C ALA A 105 -13.04 7.08 -4.26
N VAL A 106 -13.35 8.32 -4.63
CA VAL A 106 -12.47 9.18 -5.40
C VAL A 106 -11.91 10.23 -4.46
N TYR A 107 -10.61 10.46 -4.51
CA TYR A 107 -9.91 11.42 -3.67
C TYR A 107 -9.11 12.41 -4.49
N ALA A 108 -9.11 13.66 -4.06
CA ALA A 108 -8.16 14.66 -4.52
C ALA A 108 -6.98 14.71 -3.54
N ASN A 109 -5.76 14.83 -4.08
CA ASN A 109 -4.58 15.16 -3.29
C ASN A 109 -4.66 16.60 -2.73
N PRO A 110 -3.77 17.02 -1.81
CA PRO A 110 -3.85 18.35 -1.18
C PRO A 110 -3.89 19.52 -2.17
N SER A 111 -3.09 19.44 -3.24
CA SER A 111 -3.05 20.45 -4.31
C SER A 111 -4.17 20.32 -5.35
N ARG A 112 -5.07 19.35 -5.18
CA ARG A 112 -6.24 19.08 -6.04
C ARG A 112 -5.94 18.90 -7.53
N ASN A 113 -4.71 18.54 -7.86
CA ASN A 113 -4.24 18.35 -9.23
C ASN A 113 -4.11 16.86 -9.60
N ILE A 114 -4.06 15.94 -8.63
CA ILE A 114 -4.06 14.51 -8.86
C ILE A 114 -5.31 13.92 -8.21
N ILE A 115 -6.11 13.24 -9.01
CA ILE A 115 -7.28 12.51 -8.57
C ILE A 115 -6.92 11.03 -8.47
N THR A 116 -7.32 10.38 -7.39
CA THR A 116 -7.08 8.96 -7.14
C THR A 116 -8.39 8.26 -6.82
N SER A 117 -8.80 7.31 -7.67
CA SER A 117 -9.86 6.36 -7.34
C SER A 117 -9.27 5.21 -6.54
N VAL A 118 -9.85 4.93 -5.38
CA VAL A 118 -9.55 3.73 -4.59
C VAL A 118 -10.76 2.80 -4.66
N SER A 119 -10.52 1.52 -4.92
CA SER A 119 -11.54 0.48 -4.95
C SER A 119 -11.11 -0.72 -4.14
N ILE A 120 -11.99 -1.22 -3.27
CA ILE A 120 -11.77 -2.38 -2.41
C ILE A 120 -12.77 -3.47 -2.81
N ALA A 121 -12.26 -4.67 -3.11
CA ALA A 121 -13.07 -5.86 -3.37
C ALA A 121 -12.66 -7.00 -2.43
N LYS A 122 -13.62 -7.68 -1.82
CA LYS A 122 -13.40 -8.86 -0.97
C LYS A 122 -13.60 -10.15 -1.78
N PHE A 123 -12.85 -11.18 -1.43
CA PHE A 123 -12.85 -12.50 -2.06
C PHE A 123 -12.99 -13.59 -1.00
N SER A 124 -13.17 -14.83 -1.44
CA SER A 124 -13.34 -15.98 -0.54
C SER A 124 -12.09 -16.34 0.26
N SER A 125 -10.91 -16.00 -0.24
CA SER A 125 -9.65 -16.33 0.43
C SER A 125 -8.52 -15.35 0.07
N PRO A 126 -7.44 -15.33 0.88
CA PRO A 126 -6.23 -14.57 0.53
C PRO A 126 -5.55 -15.04 -0.74
N SER A 127 -5.66 -16.33 -1.08
CA SER A 127 -5.15 -16.87 -2.34
C SER A 127 -5.94 -16.36 -3.54
N ALA A 128 -7.27 -16.30 -3.46
CA ALA A 128 -8.11 -15.73 -4.50
C ALA A 128 -7.83 -14.22 -4.70
N ALA A 129 -7.72 -13.46 -3.61
CA ALA A 129 -7.36 -12.04 -3.64
C ALA A 129 -5.98 -11.83 -4.29
N SER A 130 -5.00 -12.66 -3.93
CA SER A 130 -3.65 -12.61 -4.51
C SER A 130 -3.66 -12.93 -6.02
N SER A 131 -4.43 -13.94 -6.44
CA SER A 131 -4.62 -14.28 -7.85
C SER A 131 -5.21 -13.12 -8.64
N ILE A 132 -6.26 -12.48 -8.11
CA ILE A 132 -6.89 -11.31 -8.73
C ILE A 132 -5.92 -10.12 -8.81
N SER A 133 -5.19 -9.81 -7.75
CA SER A 133 -4.24 -8.68 -7.74
C SER A 133 -3.12 -8.85 -8.78
N ARG A 134 -2.69 -10.08 -9.09
CA ARG A 134 -1.71 -10.34 -10.15
C ARG A 134 -2.23 -9.98 -11.54
N VAL A 135 -3.53 -10.06 -11.78
CA VAL A 135 -4.16 -9.72 -13.08
C VAL A 135 -3.94 -8.24 -13.43
N THR A 136 -3.73 -7.35 -12.45
CA THR A 136 -3.39 -5.94 -12.67
C THR A 136 -2.17 -5.76 -13.58
N SER A 137 -1.16 -6.63 -13.44
CA SER A 137 0.04 -6.59 -14.31
C SER A 137 -0.28 -6.86 -15.78
N SER A 138 -1.34 -7.64 -16.05
CA SER A 138 -1.87 -7.96 -17.37
C SER A 138 -3.02 -7.04 -17.82
N LYS A 139 -3.13 -5.86 -17.17
CA LYS A 139 -4.15 -4.84 -17.44
C LYS A 139 -5.59 -5.21 -17.04
N GLY A 140 -5.77 -6.10 -16.06
CA GLY A 140 -7.07 -6.32 -15.42
C GLY A 140 -7.27 -5.40 -14.22
N TRP A 141 -8.23 -4.49 -14.31
CA TRP A 141 -8.51 -3.55 -13.22
C TRP A 141 -9.96 -3.06 -13.26
N PRO A 142 -10.43 -2.43 -12.17
CA PRO A 142 -11.69 -1.72 -12.17
C PRO A 142 -11.70 -0.59 -13.20
N LEU A 143 -12.88 -0.29 -13.72
CA LEU A 143 -13.13 0.92 -14.50
C LEU A 143 -12.71 2.13 -13.66
N LEU A 144 -12.17 3.16 -14.32
CA LEU A 144 -11.79 4.38 -13.66
C LEU A 144 -13.05 5.08 -13.09
N LEU A 145 -12.91 5.74 -11.94
CA LEU A 145 -13.91 6.68 -11.44
C LEU A 145 -13.40 8.11 -11.60
N THR A 146 -14.34 9.01 -11.86
CA THR A 146 -14.12 10.45 -11.84
C THR A 146 -14.81 11.06 -10.63
N PRO A 147 -14.45 12.30 -10.22
CA PRO A 147 -15.14 12.99 -9.14
C PRO A 147 -16.65 13.05 -9.39
N SER A 148 -17.45 13.11 -8.33
CA SER A 148 -18.86 13.43 -8.48
C SER A 148 -19.03 14.87 -8.91
N ASP A 149 -20.10 15.18 -9.64
CA ASP A 149 -20.39 16.56 -10.06
C ASP A 149 -20.61 17.49 -8.86
N ALA A 150 -21.11 16.94 -7.75
CA ALA A 150 -21.30 17.66 -6.49
C ALA A 150 -19.99 18.01 -5.75
N SER A 151 -18.84 17.45 -6.16
CA SER A 151 -17.56 17.69 -5.47
C SER A 151 -16.94 19.06 -5.77
N GLY A 152 -17.42 19.76 -6.80
CA GLY A 152 -16.84 21.01 -7.29
C GLY A 152 -15.47 20.85 -7.96
N LEU A 153 -14.99 19.61 -8.15
CA LEU A 153 -13.76 19.33 -8.90
C LEU A 153 -14.06 19.23 -10.40
N PRO A 154 -13.14 19.64 -11.27
CA PRO A 154 -13.31 19.50 -12.71
C PRO A 154 -13.36 18.02 -13.12
N GLN A 155 -14.23 17.72 -14.06
CA GLN A 155 -14.22 16.43 -14.74
C GLN A 155 -12.99 16.36 -15.67
N PRO A 156 -12.28 15.22 -15.71
CA PRO A 156 -11.16 15.07 -16.63
C PRO A 156 -11.65 15.02 -18.08
N ARG A 157 -10.72 15.21 -19.03
CA ARG A 157 -10.95 14.87 -20.44
C ARG A 157 -11.45 13.43 -20.59
N ALA A 158 -12.19 13.16 -21.65
CA ALA A 158 -12.61 11.80 -21.98
C ALA A 158 -11.39 10.87 -22.06
N ASN A 159 -11.46 9.73 -21.37
CA ASN A 159 -10.39 8.72 -21.28
C ASN A 159 -9.02 9.30 -20.84
N PRO A 160 -8.90 9.84 -19.61
CA PRO A 160 -7.63 10.37 -19.14
C PRO A 160 -6.57 9.26 -19.07
N ALA A 161 -5.30 9.62 -19.23
CA ALA A 161 -4.22 8.71 -18.89
C ALA A 161 -4.20 8.48 -17.37
N TYR A 162 -4.05 7.24 -16.92
CA TYR A 162 -4.01 6.89 -15.49
C TYR A 162 -2.95 5.82 -15.21
N TRP A 163 -2.43 5.82 -13.98
CA TRP A 163 -1.70 4.69 -13.42
C TRP A 163 -2.64 3.83 -12.60
N THR A 164 -2.50 2.51 -12.69
CA THR A 164 -3.18 1.56 -11.81
C THR A 164 -2.16 0.80 -10.97
N ARG A 165 -2.45 0.66 -9.68
CA ARG A 165 -1.71 -0.18 -8.74
C ARG A 165 -2.70 -1.02 -7.93
N SER A 166 -2.26 -2.18 -7.49
CA SER A 166 -3.08 -3.05 -6.63
C SER A 166 -2.26 -3.70 -5.52
N TRP A 167 -2.93 -3.99 -4.40
CA TRP A 167 -2.35 -4.68 -3.26
C TRP A 167 -3.37 -5.69 -2.73
N PRO A 168 -3.02 -6.99 -2.63
CA PRO A 168 -3.80 -7.90 -1.82
C PRO A 168 -3.56 -7.62 -0.33
N GLN A 169 -4.59 -7.73 0.49
CA GLN A 169 -4.54 -7.64 1.94
C GLN A 169 -5.61 -8.57 2.51
N GLY A 170 -5.19 -9.61 3.23
CA GLY A 170 -6.10 -10.68 3.65
C GLY A 170 -6.87 -11.23 2.44
N SER A 171 -8.18 -11.36 2.59
CA SER A 171 -9.08 -11.76 1.49
C SER A 171 -9.56 -10.58 0.63
N SER A 172 -8.94 -9.41 0.73
CA SER A 172 -9.33 -8.20 -0.01
C SER A 172 -8.26 -7.78 -1.03
N VAL A 173 -8.67 -7.06 -2.08
CA VAL A 173 -7.76 -6.38 -3.02
C VAL A 173 -8.10 -4.89 -3.05
N VAL A 174 -7.09 -4.08 -2.79
CA VAL A 174 -7.14 -2.62 -2.96
C VAL A 174 -6.59 -2.27 -4.33
N TYR A 175 -7.33 -1.50 -5.10
CA TYR A 175 -6.88 -0.85 -6.33
C TYR A 175 -6.77 0.65 -6.08
N ALA A 176 -5.69 1.27 -6.54
CA ALA A 176 -5.54 2.72 -6.62
C ALA A 176 -5.25 3.12 -8.06
N GLN A 177 -6.10 4.00 -8.60
CA GLN A 177 -5.99 4.52 -9.96
C GLN A 177 -5.85 6.04 -9.91
N SER A 178 -4.68 6.56 -10.27
CA SER A 178 -4.42 8.01 -10.21
C SER A 178 -4.22 8.61 -11.60
N TYR A 179 -4.66 9.86 -11.75
CA TYR A 179 -4.51 10.66 -12.96
C TYR A 179 -4.48 12.15 -12.63
N TRP A 180 -3.96 12.96 -13.55
CA TRP A 180 -4.04 14.42 -13.43
C TRP A 180 -5.47 14.90 -13.60
N SER A 181 -5.95 15.85 -12.78
CA SER A 181 -7.29 16.43 -12.93
C SER A 181 -7.54 17.04 -14.32
N SER A 182 -6.48 17.50 -14.99
CA SER A 182 -6.52 17.99 -16.38
C SER A 182 -6.66 16.89 -17.44
N GLY A 183 -6.44 15.62 -17.08
CA GLY A 183 -6.37 14.48 -18.00
C GLY A 183 -5.06 14.37 -18.80
N ALA A 184 -4.02 15.10 -18.40
CA ALA A 184 -2.70 15.05 -19.04
C ALA A 184 -2.01 13.67 -18.89
N GLN A 185 -0.92 13.45 -19.65
CA GLN A 185 -0.11 12.25 -19.53
C GLN A 185 0.47 12.08 -18.11
N THR A 186 0.51 10.85 -17.63
CA THR A 186 0.86 10.54 -16.23
C THR A 186 2.35 10.38 -15.97
N GLY A 187 3.16 10.30 -17.01
CA GLY A 187 4.59 10.01 -16.91
C GLY A 187 4.89 8.58 -16.46
N GLY A 188 6.14 8.34 -16.07
CA GLY A 188 6.65 7.01 -15.68
C GLY A 188 6.38 6.62 -14.22
N ARG A 189 6.96 5.49 -13.81
CA ARG A 189 6.81 4.90 -12.46
C ARG A 189 7.47 5.72 -11.33
N THR A 190 8.26 6.73 -11.65
CA THR A 190 8.84 7.67 -10.68
C THR A 190 8.07 8.99 -10.62
N GLY A 191 7.05 9.17 -11.48
CA GLY A 191 6.27 10.39 -11.56
C GLY A 191 5.29 10.57 -10.40
N SER A 192 4.82 11.81 -10.22
CA SER A 192 3.90 12.18 -9.13
C SER A 192 2.61 11.36 -9.15
N VAL A 193 2.02 11.13 -10.31
CA VAL A 193 0.77 10.35 -10.42
C VAL A 193 0.95 8.91 -9.91
N PHE A 194 2.04 8.25 -10.28
CA PHE A 194 2.33 6.89 -9.80
C PHE A 194 2.63 6.84 -8.30
N THR A 195 3.35 7.85 -7.80
CA THR A 195 3.70 7.98 -6.39
C THR A 195 2.46 8.24 -5.53
N THR A 196 1.56 9.14 -5.97
CA THR A 196 0.29 9.44 -5.31
C THR A 196 -0.63 8.21 -5.25
N ALA A 197 -0.74 7.45 -6.35
CA ALA A 197 -1.48 6.18 -6.35
C ALA A 197 -0.93 5.22 -5.29
N GLY A 198 0.41 5.16 -5.19
CA GLY A 198 1.10 4.32 -4.22
C GLY A 198 0.85 4.71 -2.79
N GLU A 199 0.98 5.99 -2.50
CA GLU A 199 0.84 6.55 -1.17
C GLU A 199 -0.55 6.27 -0.61
N LEU A 200 -1.61 6.65 -1.33
CA LEU A 200 -2.97 6.45 -0.87
C LEU A 200 -3.35 4.97 -0.83
N GLY A 201 -2.93 4.19 -1.83
CA GLY A 201 -3.23 2.76 -1.88
C GLY A 201 -2.56 1.96 -0.77
N VAL A 202 -1.32 2.29 -0.41
CA VAL A 202 -0.61 1.67 0.73
C VAL A 202 -1.26 2.06 2.05
N GLU A 203 -1.68 3.31 2.21
CA GLU A 203 -2.38 3.76 3.43
C GLU A 203 -3.65 2.93 3.65
N VAL A 204 -4.53 2.87 2.64
CA VAL A 204 -5.78 2.09 2.71
C VAL A 204 -5.52 0.60 2.95
N LYS A 205 -4.51 0.04 2.27
CA LYS A 205 -4.09 -1.35 2.47
C LYS A 205 -3.65 -1.60 3.92
N ASN A 206 -2.87 -0.69 4.52
CA ASN A 206 -2.42 -0.84 5.89
C ASN A 206 -3.56 -0.68 6.89
N THR A 207 -4.53 0.20 6.63
CA THR A 207 -5.73 0.32 7.47
C THR A 207 -6.55 -0.97 7.47
N LEU A 208 -6.65 -1.66 6.32
CA LEU A 208 -7.37 -2.94 6.20
C LEU A 208 -6.81 -4.07 7.08
N VAL A 209 -5.55 -4.00 7.51
CA VAL A 209 -4.95 -4.99 8.42
C VAL A 209 -5.70 -5.07 9.74
N TRP A 210 -6.29 -3.96 10.19
CA TRP A 210 -6.90 -3.82 11.51
C TRP A 210 -8.42 -4.03 11.52
N THR A 211 -9.00 -4.38 10.37
CA THR A 211 -10.45 -4.55 10.20
C THR A 211 -10.89 -5.99 9.89
N ASP A 212 -9.93 -6.90 9.62
CA ASP A 212 -10.21 -8.34 9.41
C ASP A 212 -10.21 -9.11 10.76
#